data_AF-A0A3D3YQ70-F1
#
_entry.id   AF-A0A3D3YQ70-F1
#
_cell.length_a   1.000
_cell.length_b   1.000
_cell.length_c   1.000
_cell.angle_alpha   90.00
_cell.angle_beta   90.00
_cell.angle_gamma   90.00
#
_symmetry.space_group_name_H-M   'P 1'
#
loop_
_entity.id
_entity.type
_entity.pdbx_description
1 polymer ?
#
loop_
_entity_poly.entity_id
_entity_poly.type
_entity_poly.pdbx_seq_one_letter_code
_entity_poly.pdbx_strand_id
1 'polypeptide(L)'
;MLTDRELIRASQERLREVKVIPDAKLEPRHMAYLRLARGIAARVFYTPPPVHVAAIPPASDRVRTAGMYGTATGEIYISLEMMERGRTMVDTLVHELAHHRQYRSTGESEDLTPAHAEAMTSVAAQVVEAVASGAFDNLLGEVTW
;
A
#
# COMPACT_ATOMS: atom_id res chain seq x y z
N MET A 1 19.33 21.21 2.72
CA MET A 1 18.71 20.59 1.53
C MET A 1 19.38 19.23 1.39
N LEU A 2 18.64 18.14 1.60
CA LEU A 2 19.20 16.79 1.45
C LEU A 2 19.44 16.55 -0.04
N THR A 3 20.61 16.03 -0.38
CA THR A 3 20.93 15.63 -1.75
C THR A 3 20.17 14.36 -2.12
N ASP A 4 19.90 14.12 -3.41
CA ASP A 4 19.26 12.88 -3.89
C ASP A 4 19.93 11.61 -3.34
N ARG A 5 21.25 11.67 -3.14
CA ARG A 5 22.04 10.58 -2.58
C ARG A 5 21.75 10.32 -1.09
N GLU A 6 21.43 11.36 -0.33
CA GLU A 6 21.04 11.25 1.08
C GLU A 6 19.58 10.77 1.22
N LEU A 7 18.69 11.19 0.31
CA LEU A 7 17.31 10.68 0.24
C LEU A 7 17.27 9.19 -0.09
N ILE A 8 18.04 8.75 -1.10
CA ILE A 8 18.16 7.33 -1.46
C ILE A 8 18.70 6.53 -0.27
N ARG A 9 19.71 7.05 0.44
CA ARG A 9 20.30 6.35 1.60
C ARG A 9 19.31 6.21 2.76
N ALA A 10 18.58 7.28 3.09
CA ALA A 10 17.56 7.24 4.14
C ALA A 10 16.38 6.32 3.79
N SER A 11 15.95 6.31 2.53
CA SER A 11 14.93 5.38 2.03
C SER A 11 15.41 3.92 2.12
N GLN A 12 16.65 3.65 1.72
CA GLN A 12 17.29 2.34 1.82
C GLN A 12 17.46 1.87 3.27
N GLU A 13 17.80 2.76 4.19
CA GLU A 13 17.94 2.45 5.62
C GLU A 13 16.60 2.06 6.24
N ARG A 14 15.50 2.78 5.93
CA ARG A 14 14.15 2.42 6.38
C ARG A 14 13.67 1.09 5.80
N LEU A 15 13.96 0.81 4.53
CA LEU A 15 13.59 -0.47 3.89
C LEU A 15 14.27 -1.68 4.53
N ARG A 16 15.52 -1.53 5.00
CA ARG A 16 16.24 -2.62 5.70
C ARG A 16 15.58 -3.03 7.01
N GLU A 17 14.79 -2.13 7.61
CA GLU A 17 14.09 -2.38 8.85
C GLU A 17 12.72 -3.04 8.64
N VAL A 18 12.13 -2.90 7.45
CA VAL A 18 10.87 -3.55 7.11
C VAL A 18 11.06 -5.07 7.04
N LYS A 19 10.24 -5.79 7.80
CA LYS A 19 10.25 -7.25 7.82
C LYS A 19 8.94 -7.78 7.26
N VAL A 20 8.99 -8.26 6.02
CA VAL A 20 7.85 -8.94 5.38
C VAL A 20 7.48 -10.17 6.19
N ILE A 21 6.20 -10.31 6.49
CA ILE A 21 5.62 -11.50 7.11
C ILE A 21 5.24 -12.45 5.96
N PRO A 22 5.84 -13.64 5.85
CA PRO A 22 5.51 -14.58 4.79
C PRO A 22 4.03 -14.99 4.85
N ASP A 23 3.39 -15.12 3.68
CA ASP A 23 2.00 -15.55 3.55
C ASP A 23 1.68 -16.81 4.38
N ALA A 24 2.59 -17.79 4.40
CA ALA A 24 2.43 -19.04 5.15
C ALA A 24 2.39 -18.86 6.68
N LYS A 25 2.76 -17.68 7.19
CA LYS A 25 2.70 -17.33 8.61
C LYS A 25 1.51 -16.45 8.96
N LEU A 26 0.71 -16.05 7.98
CA LEU A 26 -0.48 -15.23 8.21
C LEU A 26 -1.66 -16.10 8.60
N GLU A 27 -2.45 -15.61 9.55
CA GLU A 27 -3.75 -16.21 9.87
C GLU A 27 -4.68 -16.15 8.64
N PRO A 28 -5.63 -17.10 8.50
CA PRO A 28 -6.56 -17.12 7.37
C PRO A 28 -7.29 -15.79 7.15
N ARG A 29 -7.67 -15.09 8.23
CA ARG A 29 -8.29 -13.77 8.15
C ARG A 29 -7.39 -12.73 7.48
N HIS A 30 -6.13 -12.63 7.89
CA HIS A 30 -5.15 -11.71 7.30
C HIS A 30 -4.87 -12.05 5.84
N MET A 31 -4.88 -13.34 5.49
CA MET A 31 -4.76 -13.79 4.10
C MET A 31 -5.94 -13.35 3.23
N ALA A 32 -7.17 -13.35 3.75
CA ALA A 32 -8.33 -12.82 3.02
C ALA A 32 -8.15 -11.33 2.69
N TYR A 33 -7.74 -10.52 3.68
CA TYR A 33 -7.42 -9.11 3.44
C TYR A 33 -6.29 -8.92 2.43
N LEU A 34 -5.21 -9.70 2.53
CA LEU A 34 -4.09 -9.62 1.59
C LEU A 34 -4.49 -10.01 0.16
N ARG A 35 -5.37 -11.01 -0.01
CA ARG A 35 -5.92 -11.38 -1.31
C ARG A 35 -6.76 -10.26 -1.90
N LEU A 36 -7.63 -9.65 -1.10
CA LEU A 36 -8.39 -8.47 -1.54
C LEU A 36 -7.45 -7.34 -1.95
N ALA A 37 -6.41 -7.05 -1.16
CA ALA A 37 -5.44 -6.01 -1.46
C ALA A 37 -4.70 -6.25 -2.79
N ARG A 38 -4.21 -7.47 -3.00
CA ARG A 38 -3.56 -7.87 -4.26
C ARG A 38 -4.53 -7.85 -5.44
N GLY A 39 -5.78 -8.25 -5.24
CA GLY A 39 -6.84 -8.19 -6.25
C GLY A 39 -7.13 -6.74 -6.69
N ILE A 40 -7.21 -5.82 -5.73
CA ILE A 40 -7.37 -4.39 -5.99
C ILE A 40 -6.18 -3.87 -6.80
N ALA A 41 -4.94 -4.12 -6.35
CA ALA A 41 -3.74 -3.66 -7.04
C ALA A 41 -3.69 -4.17 -8.50
N ALA A 42 -3.96 -5.47 -8.71
CA ALA A 42 -3.99 -6.09 -10.03
C ALA A 42 -5.10 -5.54 -10.96
N ARG A 43 -6.19 -5.02 -10.39
CA ARG A 43 -7.28 -4.43 -11.17
C ARG A 43 -7.02 -2.97 -11.56
N VAL A 44 -6.30 -2.23 -10.72
CA VAL A 44 -5.97 -0.81 -10.89
C VAL A 44 -4.74 -0.62 -11.79
N PHE A 45 -3.81 -1.58 -11.79
CA PHE A 45 -2.57 -1.49 -12.55
C PHE A 45 -2.37 -2.69 -13.48
N TYR A 46 -1.99 -2.42 -14.73
CA TYR A 46 -1.62 -3.48 -15.68
C TYR A 46 -0.42 -4.30 -15.20
N THR A 47 0.57 -3.63 -14.60
CA THR A 47 1.69 -4.27 -13.90
C THR A 47 1.63 -3.84 -12.44
N PRO A 48 0.93 -4.59 -11.57
CA PRO A 48 0.72 -4.18 -10.20
C PRO A 48 2.01 -4.24 -9.38
N PRO A 49 2.20 -3.31 -8.41
CA PRO A 49 3.27 -3.46 -7.44
C PRO A 49 3.02 -4.70 -6.57
N PRO A 50 4.08 -5.43 -6.16
CA PRO A 50 3.95 -6.46 -5.13
C PRO A 50 3.36 -5.87 -3.84
N VAL A 51 2.41 -6.58 -3.23
CA VAL A 51 1.78 -6.17 -1.97
C VAL A 51 2.06 -7.21 -0.89
N HIS A 52 2.59 -6.75 0.24
CA HIS A 52 3.04 -7.56 1.36
C HIS A 52 2.45 -7.10 2.68
N VAL A 53 2.26 -8.05 3.60
CA VAL A 53 2.11 -7.71 5.02
C VAL A 53 3.50 -7.63 5.64
N ALA A 54 3.77 -6.62 6.44
CA ALA A 54 5.07 -6.45 7.07
C ALA A 54 4.97 -5.89 8.49
N ALA A 55 6.00 -6.16 9.29
CA ALA A 55 6.32 -5.32 10.44
C ALA A 55 7.08 -4.09 9.91
N ILE A 56 6.42 -2.94 9.96
CA ILE A 56 6.97 -1.67 9.47
C ILE A 56 7.47 -0.88 10.68
N PRO A 57 8.73 -0.40 10.67
CA PRO A 57 9.23 0.44 11.76
C PRO A 57 8.38 1.72 11.87
N PRO A 58 8.15 2.21 13.08
CA PRO A 58 7.37 3.43 13.28
C PRO A 58 8.12 4.63 12.69
N ALA A 59 7.40 5.54 12.04
CA ALA A 59 7.94 6.77 11.50
C ALA A 59 8.46 7.72 12.60
N SER A 60 7.94 7.58 13.82
CA SER A 60 8.46 8.20 15.04
C SER A 60 7.96 7.45 16.27
N ASP A 61 8.53 7.73 17.46
CA ASP A 61 8.08 7.15 18.74
C ASP A 61 6.58 7.30 19.03
N ARG A 62 5.90 8.25 18.35
CA ARG A 62 4.48 8.55 18.55
C ARG A 62 3.58 8.10 17.40
N VAL A 63 4.14 7.73 16.24
CA VAL A 63 3.37 7.46 15.01
C VAL A 63 3.78 6.12 14.43
N ARG A 64 2.87 5.16 14.49
CA ARG A 64 3.00 3.89 13.77
C ARG A 64 2.79 4.12 12.28
N THR A 65 3.55 3.40 11.48
CA THR A 65 3.45 3.43 10.01
C THR A 65 2.41 2.40 9.58
N ALA A 66 1.27 2.87 9.07
CA ALA A 66 0.15 2.01 8.65
C ALA A 66 0.46 1.23 7.36
N GLY A 67 1.07 1.91 6.40
CA GLY A 67 1.53 1.36 5.13
C GLY A 67 2.81 2.08 4.68
N MET A 68 3.47 1.51 3.68
CA MET A 68 4.62 2.13 3.04
C MET A 68 4.79 1.65 1.61
N TYR A 69 4.95 2.58 0.67
CA TYR A 69 5.47 2.34 -0.66
C TYR A 69 7.00 2.48 -0.67
N GLY A 70 7.71 1.39 -0.98
CA GLY A 70 9.16 1.40 -1.10
C GLY A 70 9.59 1.92 -2.47
N THR A 71 10.00 3.19 -2.59
CA THR A 71 10.43 3.77 -3.88
C THR A 71 11.60 3.03 -4.53
N ALA A 72 12.49 2.44 -3.73
CA ALA A 72 13.63 1.68 -4.24
C ALA A 72 13.29 0.26 -4.73
N THR A 73 12.24 -0.36 -4.18
CA THR A 73 11.84 -1.74 -4.52
C THR A 73 10.62 -1.77 -5.44
N GLY A 74 9.82 -0.70 -5.46
CA GLY A 74 8.53 -0.65 -6.14
C GLY A 74 7.45 -1.49 -5.44
N GLU A 75 7.64 -1.83 -4.16
CA GLU A 75 6.76 -2.72 -3.39
C GLU A 75 5.88 -1.92 -2.42
N ILE A 76 4.70 -2.47 -2.11
CA ILE A 76 3.79 -1.96 -1.08
C ILE A 76 3.84 -2.89 0.13
N TYR A 77 4.04 -2.28 1.29
CA TYR A 77 3.99 -2.95 2.59
C TYR A 77 2.82 -2.40 3.39
N ILE A 78 2.00 -3.28 3.94
CA ILE A 78 0.90 -2.92 4.84
C ILE A 78 1.20 -3.53 6.21
N SER A 79 1.07 -2.72 7.26
CA SER A 79 1.23 -3.20 8.63
C SER A 79 0.18 -4.27 8.95
N LEU A 80 0.58 -5.32 9.67
CA LEU A 80 -0.34 -6.36 10.14
C LEU A 80 -1.54 -5.76 10.91
N GLU A 81 -1.33 -4.64 11.62
CA GLU A 81 -2.38 -3.97 12.40
C GLU A 81 -3.50 -3.39 11.54
N MET A 82 -3.22 -3.08 10.27
CA MET A 82 -4.25 -2.60 9.34
C MET A 82 -5.11 -3.74 8.79
N MET A 83 -4.72 -5.01 9.01
CA MET A 83 -5.43 -6.21 8.55
C MET A 83 -6.55 -6.67 9.51
N GLU A 84 -6.99 -5.80 10.42
CA GLU A 84 -8.06 -6.11 11.39
C GLU A 84 -9.46 -5.72 10.89
N ARG A 85 -9.55 -4.76 9.95
CA ARG A 85 -10.81 -4.28 9.36
C ARG A 85 -10.63 -3.93 7.89
N GLY A 86 -11.63 -4.28 7.07
CA GLY A 86 -11.59 -4.12 5.62
C GLY A 86 -11.41 -2.68 5.20
N ARG A 87 -12.15 -1.77 5.84
CA ARG A 87 -12.03 -0.33 5.57
C ARG A 87 -10.60 0.18 5.80
N THR A 88 -10.02 -0.12 6.95
CA THR A 88 -8.68 0.37 7.31
C THR A 88 -7.60 -0.17 6.36
N MET A 89 -7.69 -1.46 6.00
CA MET A 89 -6.80 -2.06 5.02
C MET A 89 -6.95 -1.39 3.64
N VAL A 90 -8.17 -1.21 3.15
CA VAL A 90 -8.43 -0.60 1.83
C VAL A 90 -7.98 0.85 1.79
N ASP A 91 -8.27 1.65 2.82
CA ASP A 91 -7.84 3.05 2.91
C ASP A 91 -6.30 3.15 2.87
N THR A 92 -5.61 2.27 3.61
CA THR A 92 -4.14 2.19 3.60
C THR A 92 -3.62 1.78 2.22
N LEU A 93 -4.21 0.76 1.61
CA LEU A 93 -3.77 0.29 0.29
C LEU A 93 -3.96 1.36 -0.79
N VAL A 94 -5.11 2.04 -0.82
CA VAL A 94 -5.39 3.10 -1.80
C VAL A 94 -4.35 4.21 -1.70
N HIS A 95 -3.95 4.55 -0.48
CA HIS A 95 -2.87 5.50 -0.22
C HIS A 95 -1.54 5.05 -0.81
N GLU A 96 -1.09 3.83 -0.50
CA GLU A 96 0.20 3.34 -1.03
C GLU A 96 0.18 3.13 -2.55
N LEU A 97 -0.96 2.76 -3.12
CA LEU A 97 -1.14 2.67 -4.58
C LEU A 97 -1.07 4.05 -5.24
N ALA A 98 -1.51 5.11 -4.55
CA ALA A 98 -1.37 6.47 -5.04
C ALA A 98 0.11 6.89 -5.07
N HIS A 99 0.89 6.58 -4.02
CA HIS A 99 2.34 6.77 -4.06
C HIS A 99 3.01 6.01 -5.20
N HIS A 100 2.61 4.75 -5.43
CA HIS A 100 3.12 3.98 -6.56
C HIS A 100 2.83 4.67 -7.91
N ARG A 101 1.58 5.09 -8.13
CA ARG A 101 1.16 5.78 -9.36
C ARG A 101 1.91 7.09 -9.56
N GLN A 102 1.94 7.93 -8.52
CA GLN A 102 2.63 9.20 -8.52
C GLN A 102 4.12 9.02 -8.82
N TYR A 103 4.78 8.07 -8.14
CA TYR A 103 6.21 7.80 -8.36
C TYR A 103 6.52 7.45 -9.82
N ARG A 104 5.67 6.65 -10.46
CA ARG A 104 5.83 6.29 -11.88
C ARG A 104 5.64 7.46 -12.84
N SER A 105 4.90 8.49 -12.44
CA SER A 105 4.57 9.65 -13.28
C SER A 105 5.54 10.82 -13.07
N THR A 106 5.87 11.14 -11.82
CA THR A 106 6.59 12.37 -11.45
C THR A 106 7.77 12.13 -10.50
N GLY A 107 8.03 10.89 -10.10
CA GLY A 107 9.03 10.57 -9.08
C GLY A 107 8.52 10.72 -7.64
N GLU A 108 9.45 10.68 -6.68
CA GLU A 108 9.15 10.76 -5.25
C GLU A 108 8.54 12.12 -4.89
N SER A 109 7.48 12.10 -4.09
CA SER A 109 6.77 13.28 -3.62
C SER A 109 6.11 12.93 -2.29
N GLU A 110 5.93 13.95 -1.47
CA GLU A 110 5.30 13.84 -0.17
C GLU A 110 3.77 13.79 -0.31
N ASP A 111 3.14 13.38 0.79
CA ASP A 111 1.71 13.51 0.99
C ASP A 111 1.22 14.95 0.76
N LEU A 112 -0.08 15.07 0.50
CA LEU A 112 -0.79 16.34 0.30
C LEU A 112 -0.29 17.21 -0.88
N THR A 113 0.71 16.76 -1.63
CA THR A 113 1.08 17.43 -2.89
C THR A 113 -0.02 17.26 -3.94
N PRO A 114 -0.16 18.20 -4.90
CA PRO A 114 -1.16 18.08 -5.96
C PRO A 114 -1.06 16.77 -6.75
N ALA A 115 0.17 16.32 -7.05
CA ALA A 115 0.40 15.06 -7.76
C ALA A 115 -0.07 13.84 -6.95
N HIS A 116 0.17 13.83 -5.63
CA HIS A 116 -0.34 12.79 -4.75
C HIS A 116 -1.88 12.82 -4.68
N ALA A 117 -2.49 13.99 -4.55
CA ALA A 117 -3.94 14.13 -4.51
C ALA A 117 -4.61 13.63 -5.82
N GLU A 118 -4.05 13.98 -6.97
CA GLU A 118 -4.52 13.49 -8.28
C GLU A 118 -4.39 11.96 -8.38
N ALA A 119 -3.25 11.40 -7.96
CA ALA A 119 -3.04 9.97 -7.94
C ALA A 119 -4.04 9.25 -7.01
N MET A 120 -4.30 9.80 -5.82
CA MET A 120 -5.30 9.32 -4.86
C MET A 120 -6.69 9.28 -5.47
N THR A 121 -7.14 10.39 -6.06
CA THR A 121 -8.46 10.46 -6.71
C THR A 121 -8.57 9.44 -7.84
N SER A 122 -7.53 9.31 -8.66
CA SER A 122 -7.51 8.42 -9.80
C SER A 122 -7.54 6.93 -9.40
N VAL A 123 -6.77 6.55 -8.36
CA VAL A 123 -6.80 5.19 -7.81
C VAL A 123 -8.16 4.91 -7.18
N ALA A 124 -8.66 5.80 -6.31
CA ALA A 124 -9.94 5.62 -5.64
C ALA A 124 -11.10 5.47 -6.63
N ALA A 125 -11.13 6.28 -7.70
CA ALA A 125 -12.15 6.18 -8.75
C ALA A 125 -12.15 4.80 -9.42
N GLN A 126 -10.97 4.25 -9.73
CA GLN A 126 -10.84 2.93 -10.35
C GLN A 126 -11.24 1.79 -9.40
N VAL A 127 -10.92 1.93 -8.10
CA VAL A 127 -11.37 0.95 -7.10
C VAL A 127 -12.90 0.98 -6.98
N VAL A 128 -13.51 2.16 -6.91
CA VAL A 128 -14.98 2.32 -6.85
C VAL A 128 -15.65 1.74 -8.10
N GLU A 129 -15.12 2.03 -9.29
CA GLU A 129 -15.62 1.47 -10.55
C GLU A 129 -15.55 -0.06 -10.55
N ALA A 130 -14.41 -0.63 -10.12
CA ALA A 130 -14.24 -2.07 -10.03
C ALA A 130 -15.22 -2.72 -9.04
N VAL A 131 -15.42 -2.12 -7.86
CA VAL A 131 -16.44 -2.57 -6.89
C VAL A 131 -17.84 -2.49 -7.50
N ALA A 132 -18.21 -1.39 -8.13
CA ALA A 132 -19.53 -1.22 -8.75
C ALA A 132 -19.79 -2.23 -9.87
N SER A 133 -18.74 -2.70 -10.55
CA SER A 133 -18.83 -3.74 -11.58
C SER A 133 -18.89 -5.18 -11.03
N GLY A 134 -18.83 -5.37 -9.71
CA GLY A 134 -18.81 -6.68 -9.06
C GLY A 134 -17.46 -7.41 -9.13
N ALA A 135 -16.38 -6.71 -9.51
CA ALA A 135 -15.08 -7.33 -9.76
C ALA A 135 -14.45 -7.98 -8.52
N PHE A 136 -14.93 -7.64 -7.32
CA PHE A 136 -14.38 -8.11 -6.06
C PHE A 136 -15.39 -8.88 -5.20
N ASP A 137 -16.60 -9.17 -5.68
CA ASP A 137 -17.70 -9.72 -4.85
C ASP A 137 -17.27 -10.94 -4.01
N ASN A 138 -16.54 -11.87 -4.63
CA ASN A 138 -16.02 -13.05 -3.94
C ASN A 138 -15.03 -12.68 -2.82
N LEU A 139 -14.15 -11.72 -3.07
CA LEU A 139 -13.12 -11.29 -2.10
C LEU A 139 -13.71 -10.42 -0.98
N LEU A 140 -14.69 -9.56 -1.30
CA LEU A 140 -15.37 -8.69 -0.34
C LEU A 140 -16.20 -9.50 0.67
N GLY A 141 -16.68 -10.68 0.28
CA GLY A 141 -17.38 -11.61 1.18
C GLY A 141 -16.48 -12.35 2.17
N GLU A 142 -15.17 -12.40 1.93
CA GLU A 142 -14.21 -13.10 2.80
C GLU A 142 -13.64 -12.20 3.92
N VAL A 143 -13.85 -10.88 3.84
CA VAL A 143 -13.28 -9.90 4.77
C VAL A 143 -14.31 -9.35 5.76
N THR A 144 -13.86 -9.00 6.96
CA THR A 144 -14.70 -8.29 7.96
C THR A 144 -14.55 -6.78 7.79
N TRP A 145 -15.66 -6.04 7.80
CA TRP A 145 -15.74 -4.61 7.49
C TRP A 145 -15.65 -3.70 8.72
#